data_AF-A0A968W008-F1
#
_entry.id   AF-A0A968W008-F1
#
_cell.length_a   1.000
_cell.length_b   1.000
_cell.length_c   1.000
_cell.angle_alpha   90.00
_cell.angle_beta   90.00
_cell.angle_gamma   90.00
#
_symmetry.space_group_name_H-M   'P 1'
#
loop_
_entity.id
_entity.type
_entity.pdbx_description
1 polymer ?
#
loop_
_entity_poly.entity_id
_entity_poly.type
_entity_poly.pdbx_seq_one_letter_code
_entity_poly.pdbx_strand_id
1 'polypeptide(L)'
;MYSAKHKVYLHGKLVDEYITPFGIRSIRFSPEDGFQLNGQRVFLKGGNIHHDAGCLGAAADSWTLYKRLSSLKEMGCNAIRLAHNPHSPELLNICDTMGILVINELIDKWEVNTYTTPDGKWTVPLPSFDFKTNWEDYLRRFVDRDKNHPSVILWSVGNEVVEADQLLGAEIMGRMRDYLHKYEPSRPVTAAIQPPGHTNGKPWPMAFNMDVVSYNYLSQYYKDDKEKYNFIILGSETLPYYTRDVKSEKENQELYTPVNSFFEAEKYAIGHIIWSGIDYLGEAVQPWPLKGWENAPINTAGFKKPFFYYLKSIFTTAPMVYIAVRDKNHAGQVGKYGWDWPVVKSHWNWEQQLSPLDIVVYSNCQAVELFLNGKTLGTNSIKNANQGYFEFKVPYQQGC
;
A
#
# COMPACT_ATOMS: atom_id res chain seq x y z
N MET A 1 20.29 14.67 -5.53
CA MET A 1 19.71 15.77 -4.74
C MET A 1 20.48 17.05 -5.04
N TYR A 2 19.77 18.16 -5.11
CA TYR A 2 20.31 19.52 -5.24
C TYR A 2 19.90 20.33 -4.00
N SER A 3 20.49 21.51 -3.83
CA SER A 3 20.04 22.48 -2.83
C SER A 3 20.04 23.88 -3.39
N ALA A 4 18.99 24.63 -3.08
CA ALA A 4 18.88 26.06 -3.35
C ALA A 4 19.27 26.82 -2.08
N LYS A 5 20.29 27.69 -2.18
CA LYS A 5 20.71 28.57 -1.08
C LYS A 5 20.11 29.95 -1.28
N HIS A 6 19.15 30.31 -0.43
CA HIS A 6 18.49 31.60 -0.43
C HIS A 6 19.22 32.51 0.55
N LYS A 7 19.62 33.71 0.11
CA LYS A 7 20.37 34.68 0.93
C LYS A 7 19.69 36.04 0.87
N VAL A 8 19.39 36.62 2.03
CA VAL A 8 18.79 37.95 2.15
C VAL A 8 19.85 38.95 2.60
N TYR A 9 19.99 40.05 1.85
CA TYR A 9 20.95 41.11 2.16
C TYR A 9 20.23 42.41 2.49
N LEU A 10 20.62 43.05 3.59
CA LEU A 10 20.18 44.40 3.96
C LEU A 10 21.40 45.33 3.99
N HIS A 11 21.38 46.38 3.16
CA HIS A 11 22.51 47.31 2.99
C HIS A 11 23.85 46.59 2.69
N GLY A 12 23.81 45.57 1.83
CA GLY A 12 24.99 44.78 1.44
C GLY A 12 25.48 43.78 2.50
N LYS A 13 24.82 43.68 3.67
CA LYS A 13 25.14 42.69 4.71
C LYS A 13 24.16 41.53 4.66
N LEU A 14 24.67 40.30 4.71
CA LEU A 14 23.86 39.09 4.83
C LEU A 14 23.13 39.12 6.18
N VAL A 15 21.80 39.02 6.16
CA VAL A 15 20.95 39.03 7.37
C VAL A 15 20.18 37.74 7.57
N ASP A 16 20.02 36.93 6.53
CA ASP A 16 19.36 35.63 6.61
C ASP A 16 19.88 34.68 5.52
N GLU A 17 19.94 33.39 5.83
CA GLU A 17 20.28 32.31 4.89
C GLU A 17 19.41 31.09 5.16
N TYR A 18 18.77 30.59 4.10
CA TYR A 18 17.93 29.39 4.14
C TYR A 18 18.32 28.42 3.02
N ILE A 19 18.35 27.12 3.33
CA ILE A 19 18.74 26.08 2.37
C ILE A 19 17.55 25.15 2.12
N THR A 20 17.11 25.08 0.86
CA THR A 20 16.03 24.19 0.44
C THR A 20 16.60 23.02 -0.36
N PRO A 21 16.61 21.78 0.17
CA PRO A 21 16.94 20.60 -0.62
C PRO A 21 15.82 20.29 -1.63
N PHE A 22 16.18 19.81 -2.82
CA PHE A 22 15.20 19.40 -3.85
C PHE A 22 15.78 18.36 -4.83
N GLY A 23 14.93 17.79 -5.67
CA GLY A 23 15.32 16.91 -6.78
C GLY A 23 14.69 17.35 -8.09
N ILE A 24 15.43 17.21 -9.19
CA ILE A 24 14.96 17.54 -10.53
C ILE A 24 14.40 16.27 -11.17
N ARG A 25 13.11 16.27 -11.49
CA ARG A 25 12.42 15.20 -12.21
C ARG A 25 11.17 15.71 -12.90
N SER A 26 10.67 14.99 -13.90
CA SER A 26 9.32 15.17 -14.42
C SER A 26 8.42 14.02 -13.97
N ILE A 27 7.17 14.33 -13.66
CA ILE A 27 6.10 13.35 -13.46
C ILE A 27 4.97 13.66 -14.41
N ARG A 28 4.33 12.61 -14.93
CA ARG A 28 3.13 12.73 -15.76
C ARG A 28 2.19 11.59 -15.42
N PHE A 29 0.91 11.91 -15.35
CA PHE A 29 -0.17 10.96 -15.17
C PHE A 29 -1.08 11.12 -16.39
N SER A 30 -1.32 10.03 -17.11
CA SER A 30 -2.33 10.02 -18.17
C SER A 30 -3.07 8.68 -18.18
N PRO A 31 -4.32 8.66 -18.67
CA PRO A 31 -5.06 7.41 -18.83
C PRO A 31 -4.36 6.43 -19.78
N GLU A 32 -3.69 6.92 -20.81
CA GLU A 32 -3.07 6.10 -21.86
C GLU A 32 -1.72 5.51 -21.41
N ASP A 33 -0.85 6.33 -20.80
CA ASP A 33 0.52 5.94 -20.47
C ASP A 33 0.67 5.53 -18.98
N GLY A 34 -0.35 5.79 -18.16
CA GLY A 34 -0.30 5.63 -16.71
C GLY A 34 0.61 6.66 -16.03
N PHE A 35 1.37 6.24 -15.03
CA PHE A 35 2.37 7.08 -14.36
C PHE A 35 3.72 7.01 -15.08
N GLN A 36 4.27 8.17 -15.41
CA GLN A 36 5.60 8.32 -15.98
C GLN A 36 6.51 9.13 -15.06
N LEU A 37 7.73 8.65 -14.85
CA LEU A 37 8.80 9.34 -14.16
C LEU A 37 9.95 9.57 -15.15
N ASN A 38 10.31 10.83 -15.40
CA ASN A 38 11.34 11.21 -16.39
C ASN A 38 11.08 10.60 -17.79
N GLY A 39 9.80 10.57 -18.20
CA GLY A 39 9.36 10.05 -19.49
C GLY A 39 9.31 8.52 -19.58
N GLN A 40 9.63 7.78 -18.51
CA GLN A 40 9.56 6.32 -18.46
C GLN A 40 8.33 5.89 -17.66
N ARG A 41 7.56 4.94 -18.20
CA ARG A 41 6.43 4.34 -17.48
C ARG A 41 6.93 3.61 -16.23
N VAL A 42 6.35 3.92 -15.08
CA VAL A 42 6.66 3.29 -13.81
C VAL A 42 5.36 2.79 -13.20
N PHE A 43 5.30 1.51 -12.87
CA PHE A 43 4.21 0.95 -12.06
C PHE A 43 4.56 1.11 -10.58
N LEU A 44 3.66 1.68 -9.78
CA LEU A 44 3.88 1.88 -8.34
C LEU A 44 3.66 0.56 -7.60
N LYS A 45 4.74 -0.05 -7.15
CA LYS A 45 4.72 -1.24 -6.27
C LYS A 45 4.95 -0.74 -4.86
N GLY A 46 3.93 -0.73 -4.02
CA GLY A 46 4.05 -0.10 -2.71
C GLY A 46 3.33 -0.80 -1.59
N GLY A 47 3.49 -0.24 -0.40
CA GLY A 47 2.74 -0.62 0.80
C GLY A 47 2.32 0.61 1.59
N ASN A 48 1.15 0.53 2.20
CA ASN A 48 0.69 1.48 3.19
C ASN A 48 1.54 1.30 4.46
N ILE A 49 1.91 2.41 5.09
CA ILE A 49 2.61 2.38 6.38
C ILE A 49 1.94 3.35 7.36
N HIS A 50 1.81 2.93 8.60
CA HIS A 50 1.53 3.82 9.73
C HIS A 50 2.82 4.41 10.31
N HIS A 51 2.66 5.43 11.15
CA HIS A 51 3.76 6.20 11.69
C HIS A 51 4.48 5.53 12.88
N ASP A 52 3.82 4.62 13.62
CA ASP A 52 4.45 3.91 14.73
C ASP A 52 5.51 2.92 14.25
N ALA A 53 6.56 2.70 15.04
CA ALA A 53 7.61 1.71 14.80
C ALA A 53 7.66 0.64 15.91
N GLY A 54 6.53 -0.03 16.14
CA GLY A 54 6.49 -1.19 17.04
C GLY A 54 6.85 -0.81 18.47
N CYS A 55 7.93 -1.39 19.01
CA CYS A 55 8.33 -1.15 20.39
C CYS A 55 8.74 0.30 20.71
N LEU A 56 9.03 1.12 19.69
CA LEU A 56 9.36 2.54 19.86
C LEU A 56 8.12 3.45 19.84
N GLY A 57 6.94 2.91 19.51
CA GLY A 57 5.73 3.70 19.28
C GLY A 57 5.96 4.75 18.18
N ALA A 58 5.38 5.94 18.34
CA ALA A 58 5.52 7.05 17.40
C ALA A 58 6.90 7.72 17.41
N ALA A 59 7.76 7.45 18.41
CA ALA A 59 9.05 8.11 18.61
C ALA A 59 10.19 7.41 17.83
N ALA A 60 9.92 6.97 16.61
CA ALA A 60 10.88 6.24 15.79
C ALA A 60 12.04 7.15 15.34
N ASP A 61 13.28 6.74 15.60
CA ASP A 61 14.46 7.43 15.11
C ASP A 61 14.67 7.23 13.58
N SER A 62 15.49 8.08 12.97
CA SER A 62 15.75 8.02 11.51
C SER A 62 16.39 6.71 11.04
N TRP A 63 17.17 6.03 11.87
CA TRP A 63 17.77 4.74 11.51
C TRP A 63 16.70 3.65 11.46
N THR A 64 15.77 3.65 12.41
CA THR A 64 14.61 2.75 12.45
C THR A 64 13.73 2.97 11.22
N LEU A 65 13.41 4.23 10.90
CA LEU A 65 12.66 4.58 9.69
C LEU A 65 13.39 4.11 8.41
N TYR A 66 14.71 4.34 8.34
CA TYR A 66 15.54 3.88 7.23
C TYR A 66 15.53 2.35 7.08
N LYS A 67 15.64 1.60 8.18
CA LYS A 67 15.57 0.14 8.16
C LYS A 67 14.23 -0.37 7.65
N ARG A 68 13.13 0.23 8.09
CA ARG A 68 11.77 -0.12 7.64
C ARG A 68 11.59 0.13 6.15
N LEU A 69 11.98 1.31 5.67
CA LEU A 69 11.96 1.63 4.24
C LEU A 69 12.91 0.76 3.42
N SER A 70 14.06 0.38 3.99
CA SER A 70 15.01 -0.55 3.34
C SER A 70 14.41 -1.93 3.16
N SER A 71 13.69 -2.46 4.16
CA SER A 71 12.99 -3.74 4.03
C SER A 71 11.93 -3.68 2.93
N LEU A 72 11.11 -2.63 2.86
CA LEU A 72 10.14 -2.45 1.77
C LEU A 72 10.83 -2.39 0.40
N LYS A 73 11.91 -1.62 0.28
CA LYS A 73 12.67 -1.53 -0.96
C LYS A 73 13.30 -2.87 -1.36
N GLU A 74 13.77 -3.65 -0.41
CA GLU A 74 14.28 -5.00 -0.64
C GLU A 74 13.19 -5.98 -1.10
N MET A 75 11.94 -5.78 -0.65
CA MET A 75 10.77 -6.50 -1.19
C MET A 75 10.50 -6.15 -2.65
N GLY A 76 11.09 -5.08 -3.17
CA GLY A 76 10.83 -4.56 -4.52
C GLY A 76 9.84 -3.40 -4.55
N CYS A 77 9.44 -2.85 -3.40
CA CYS A 77 8.64 -1.64 -3.38
C CYS A 77 9.44 -0.45 -3.91
N ASN A 78 8.79 0.37 -4.73
CA ASN A 78 9.29 1.67 -5.20
C ASN A 78 8.43 2.83 -4.72
N ALA A 79 7.31 2.56 -4.04
CA ALA A 79 6.39 3.56 -3.54
C ALA A 79 5.87 3.23 -2.12
N ILE A 80 5.43 4.24 -1.39
CA ILE A 80 4.69 4.12 -0.14
C ILE A 80 3.50 5.08 -0.12
N ARG A 81 2.47 4.72 0.65
CA ARG A 81 1.38 5.63 1.05
C ARG A 81 1.44 5.85 2.56
N LEU A 82 1.32 7.11 2.96
CA LEU A 82 1.44 7.54 4.36
C LEU A 82 0.07 7.51 5.05
N ALA A 83 -0.38 6.30 5.39
CA ALA A 83 -1.72 6.04 5.91
C ALA A 83 -1.86 6.46 7.40
N HIS A 84 -2.78 7.35 7.80
CA HIS A 84 -3.60 8.27 6.99
C HIS A 84 -3.37 9.71 7.47
N ASN A 85 -2.09 10.09 7.54
CA ASN A 85 -1.69 11.35 8.14
C ASN A 85 -0.35 11.83 7.58
N PRO A 86 0.01 13.11 7.77
CA PRO A 86 1.32 13.60 7.41
C PRO A 86 2.34 12.92 8.32
N HIS A 87 3.33 12.25 7.73
CA HIS A 87 4.43 11.66 8.50
C HIS A 87 5.50 12.72 8.80
N SER A 88 6.54 12.31 9.53
CA SER A 88 7.66 13.17 9.89
C SER A 88 8.50 13.59 8.66
N PRO A 89 9.06 14.81 8.64
CA PRO A 89 9.97 15.24 7.57
C PRO A 89 11.19 14.32 7.40
N GLU A 90 11.64 13.68 8.49
CA GLU A 90 12.74 12.72 8.46
C GLU A 90 12.43 11.52 7.56
N LEU A 91 11.20 11.01 7.57
CA LEU A 91 10.78 9.93 6.67
C LEU A 91 10.84 10.38 5.20
N LEU A 92 10.37 11.58 4.88
CA LEU A 92 10.39 12.12 3.52
C LEU A 92 11.82 12.37 3.03
N ASN A 93 12.70 12.88 3.90
CA ASN A 93 14.14 12.99 3.61
C ASN A 93 14.78 11.64 3.28
N ILE A 94 14.39 10.58 4.00
CA ILE A 94 14.86 9.23 3.71
C ILE A 94 14.29 8.75 2.37
N CYS A 95 13.02 9.00 2.07
CA CYS A 95 12.41 8.64 0.78
C CYS A 95 13.10 9.34 -0.40
N ASP A 96 13.43 10.62 -0.25
CA ASP A 96 14.16 11.39 -1.26
C ASP A 96 15.54 10.79 -1.57
N THR A 97 16.28 10.40 -0.54
CA THR A 97 17.63 9.82 -0.68
C THR A 97 17.60 8.38 -1.17
N MET A 98 16.59 7.61 -0.75
CA MET A 98 16.39 6.24 -1.19
C MET A 98 15.72 6.14 -2.56
N GLY A 99 15.11 7.20 -3.10
CA GLY A 99 14.35 7.12 -4.34
C GLY A 99 13.09 6.26 -4.18
N ILE A 100 12.32 6.50 -3.12
CA ILE A 100 11.00 5.90 -2.87
C ILE A 100 9.96 6.98 -3.18
N LEU A 101 8.97 6.65 -4.00
CA LEU A 101 7.88 7.54 -4.36
C LEU A 101 6.82 7.58 -3.24
N VAL A 102 6.24 8.74 -2.98
CA VAL A 102 5.37 8.95 -1.83
C VAL A 102 4.00 9.48 -2.29
N ILE A 103 2.96 8.76 -1.88
CA ILE A 103 1.59 9.24 -1.82
C ILE A 103 1.42 9.83 -0.41
N ASN A 104 1.43 11.15 -0.34
CA ASN A 104 1.44 11.87 0.93
C ASN A 104 0.00 12.22 1.32
N GLU A 105 -0.45 11.79 2.48
CA GLU A 105 -1.86 11.86 2.87
C GLU A 105 -2.09 12.85 4.01
N LEU A 106 -3.06 13.73 3.83
CA LEU A 106 -3.38 14.78 4.80
C LEU A 106 -4.11 14.23 6.02
N ILE A 107 -5.15 13.43 5.79
CA ILE A 107 -6.13 13.11 6.83
C ILE A 107 -6.91 11.85 6.46
N ASP A 108 -7.42 11.18 7.49
CA ASP A 108 -8.29 10.02 7.37
C ASP A 108 -9.72 10.44 6.98
N LYS A 109 -10.41 11.18 7.84
CA LYS A 109 -11.83 11.58 7.66
C LYS A 109 -12.03 13.08 7.45
N TRP A 110 -13.17 13.45 6.87
CA TRP A 110 -13.58 14.84 6.63
C TRP A 110 -14.54 15.36 7.71
N GLU A 111 -15.80 15.67 7.34
CA GLU A 111 -16.78 16.25 8.27
C GLU A 111 -17.30 15.19 9.24
N VAL A 112 -17.53 13.97 8.77
CA VAL A 112 -17.86 12.82 9.64
C VAL A 112 -16.59 12.18 10.15
N ASN A 113 -16.17 12.58 11.35
CA ASN A 113 -14.87 12.22 11.93
C ASN A 113 -14.99 11.25 13.13
N THR A 114 -15.85 10.24 13.06
CA THR A 114 -16.03 9.27 14.14
C THR A 114 -15.65 7.85 13.70
N TYR A 115 -15.17 7.05 14.65
CA TYR A 115 -15.04 5.60 14.51
C TYR A 115 -16.02 4.90 15.42
N THR A 116 -16.82 4.00 14.88
CA THR A 116 -17.71 3.14 15.67
C THR A 116 -17.14 1.72 15.71
N THR A 117 -17.08 1.12 16.90
CA THR A 117 -16.64 -0.28 17.04
C THR A 117 -17.54 -1.22 16.22
N PRO A 118 -17.03 -2.36 15.74
CA PRO A 118 -17.84 -3.30 14.95
C PRO A 118 -19.12 -3.78 15.65
N ASP A 119 -19.13 -3.81 16.99
CA ASP A 119 -20.30 -4.17 17.80
C ASP A 119 -21.24 -2.99 18.11
N GLY A 120 -20.96 -1.81 17.57
CA GLY A 120 -21.75 -0.58 17.73
C GLY A 120 -21.70 0.04 19.12
N LYS A 121 -20.94 -0.51 20.06
CA LYS A 121 -21.00 -0.10 21.47
C LYS A 121 -20.27 1.20 21.76
N TRP A 122 -19.25 1.52 20.99
CA TRP A 122 -18.44 2.71 21.21
C TRP A 122 -18.30 3.49 19.91
N THR A 123 -18.67 4.76 19.97
CA THR A 123 -18.34 5.73 18.92
C THR A 123 -17.33 6.70 19.51
N VAL A 124 -16.12 6.68 18.95
CA VAL A 124 -15.02 7.53 19.36
C VAL A 124 -14.90 8.66 18.35
N PRO A 125 -15.07 9.93 18.74
CA PRO A 125 -14.71 11.03 17.88
C PRO A 125 -13.20 11.05 17.68
N LEU A 126 -12.76 11.19 16.43
CA LEU A 126 -11.40 11.57 16.12
C LEU A 126 -11.11 12.97 16.69
N PRO A 127 -9.83 13.34 16.92
CA PRO A 127 -9.49 14.67 17.40
C PRO A 127 -10.25 15.72 16.60
N SER A 128 -10.89 16.66 17.31
CA SER A 128 -11.82 17.63 16.78
C SER A 128 -11.12 18.63 15.86
N PHE A 129 -10.82 18.20 14.64
CA PHE A 129 -10.50 19.10 13.56
C PHE A 129 -11.84 19.62 13.06
N ASP A 130 -12.07 20.93 13.19
CA ASP A 130 -13.17 21.57 12.44
C ASP A 130 -12.73 21.63 10.97
N PHE A 131 -12.85 20.48 10.30
CA PHE A 131 -12.45 20.29 8.91
C PHE A 131 -13.25 21.23 8.00
N LYS A 132 -14.55 21.35 8.27
CA LYS A 132 -15.47 22.17 7.50
C LYS A 132 -15.01 23.61 7.34
N THR A 133 -14.43 24.21 8.38
CA THR A 133 -13.94 25.60 8.34
C THR A 133 -12.45 25.73 8.06
N ASN A 134 -11.62 24.72 8.36
CA ASN A 134 -10.16 24.86 8.37
C ASN A 134 -9.41 24.00 7.33
N TRP A 135 -10.10 23.22 6.49
CA TRP A 135 -9.43 22.34 5.52
C TRP A 135 -8.42 23.07 4.61
N GLU A 136 -8.69 24.33 4.25
CA GLU A 136 -7.75 25.15 3.45
C GLU A 136 -6.43 25.40 4.18
N ASP A 137 -6.48 25.74 5.48
CA ASP A 137 -5.25 25.94 6.27
C ASP A 137 -4.49 24.63 6.48
N TYR A 138 -5.21 23.52 6.73
CA TYR A 138 -4.60 22.20 6.88
C TYR A 138 -3.87 21.79 5.61
N LEU A 139 -4.52 21.88 4.44
CA LEU A 139 -3.90 21.60 3.14
C LEU A 139 -2.71 22.50 2.87
N ARG A 140 -2.85 23.81 3.09
CA ARG A 140 -1.77 24.76 2.85
C ARG A 140 -0.54 24.43 3.69
N ARG A 141 -0.71 24.20 5.00
CA ARG A 141 0.41 23.89 5.91
C ARG A 141 1.07 22.55 5.60
N PHE A 142 0.26 21.55 5.25
CA PHE A 142 0.72 20.24 4.81
C PHE A 142 1.58 20.33 3.55
N VAL A 143 1.07 21.00 2.51
CA VAL A 143 1.80 21.16 1.25
C VAL A 143 2.98 22.11 1.39
N ASP A 144 2.88 23.16 2.20
CA ASP A 144 4.00 24.08 2.47
C ASP A 144 5.21 23.40 3.06
N ARG A 145 4.97 22.47 3.98
CA ARG A 145 6.03 21.66 4.58
C ARG A 145 6.68 20.74 3.55
N ASP A 146 5.86 20.11 2.69
CA ASP A 146 6.31 18.91 1.96
C ASP A 146 6.58 19.09 0.45
N LYS A 147 6.13 20.19 -0.17
CA LYS A 147 6.17 20.39 -1.63
C LYS A 147 7.56 20.35 -2.28
N ASN A 148 8.62 20.55 -1.49
CA ASN A 148 10.00 20.50 -1.99
C ASN A 148 10.58 19.09 -2.05
N HIS A 149 9.92 18.08 -1.44
CA HIS A 149 10.37 16.70 -1.50
C HIS A 149 10.13 16.12 -2.91
N PRO A 150 11.19 15.71 -3.64
CA PRO A 150 11.04 15.04 -4.92
C PRO A 150 10.36 13.67 -4.81
N SER A 151 10.43 13.00 -3.66
CA SER A 151 9.75 11.73 -3.43
C SER A 151 8.22 11.84 -3.51
N VAL A 152 7.64 12.94 -3.06
CA VAL A 152 6.18 13.15 -3.10
C VAL A 152 5.72 13.30 -4.55
N ILE A 153 4.77 12.46 -4.97
CA ILE A 153 4.22 12.46 -6.34
C ILE A 153 2.71 12.67 -6.42
N LEU A 154 2.00 12.49 -5.32
CA LEU A 154 0.54 12.54 -5.26
C LEU A 154 0.10 13.05 -3.90
N TRP A 155 -0.82 14.00 -3.88
CA TRP A 155 -1.43 14.53 -2.66
C TRP A 155 -2.75 13.80 -2.39
N SER A 156 -2.82 13.00 -1.33
CA SER A 156 -4.06 12.38 -0.88
C SER A 156 -4.72 13.25 0.19
N VAL A 157 -6.00 13.59 0.02
CA VAL A 157 -6.71 14.54 0.90
C VAL A 157 -7.78 13.89 1.77
N GLY A 158 -7.90 12.56 1.75
CA GLY A 158 -8.87 11.82 2.53
C GLY A 158 -8.75 10.31 2.32
N ASN A 159 -9.25 9.54 3.29
CA ASN A 159 -9.30 8.09 3.25
C ASN A 159 -10.66 7.55 3.71
N GLU A 160 -11.31 6.80 2.82
CA GLU A 160 -12.55 6.09 3.14
C GLU A 160 -13.63 6.99 3.76
N VAL A 161 -13.78 8.19 3.21
CA VAL A 161 -14.64 9.24 3.79
C VAL A 161 -16.11 8.88 3.64
N VAL A 162 -16.92 9.22 4.64
CA VAL A 162 -18.34 8.82 4.70
C VAL A 162 -19.14 9.48 3.58
N GLU A 163 -18.71 10.67 3.15
CA GLU A 163 -19.38 11.50 2.15
C GLU A 163 -19.10 11.03 0.71
N ALA A 164 -18.26 10.02 0.50
CA ALA A 164 -17.76 9.62 -0.82
C ALA A 164 -18.86 9.25 -1.83
N ASP A 165 -19.97 8.67 -1.35
CA ASP A 165 -21.13 8.25 -2.16
C ASP A 165 -22.11 9.40 -2.47
N GLN A 166 -21.90 10.57 -1.86
CA GLN A 166 -22.78 11.74 -1.94
C GLN A 166 -22.21 12.83 -2.86
N LEU A 167 -23.12 13.71 -3.32
CA LEU A 167 -22.71 14.94 -4.00
C LEU A 167 -21.88 15.86 -3.10
N LEU A 168 -22.07 15.80 -1.78
CA LEU A 168 -21.25 16.52 -0.82
C LEU A 168 -19.78 16.09 -0.89
N GLY A 169 -19.49 14.79 -0.94
CA GLY A 169 -18.11 14.32 -1.07
C GLY A 169 -17.47 14.72 -2.39
N ALA A 170 -18.24 14.70 -3.48
CA ALA A 170 -17.81 15.24 -4.78
C ALA A 170 -17.46 16.74 -4.70
N GLU A 171 -18.29 17.54 -4.03
CA GLU A 171 -18.05 18.97 -3.83
C GLU A 171 -16.79 19.22 -3.01
N ILE A 172 -16.66 18.56 -1.85
CA ILE A 172 -15.50 18.70 -0.95
C ILE A 172 -14.21 18.30 -1.68
N MET A 173 -14.20 17.16 -2.38
CA MET A 173 -13.05 16.71 -3.18
C MET A 173 -12.67 17.71 -4.27
N GLY A 174 -13.65 18.19 -5.04
CA GLY A 174 -13.44 19.16 -6.11
C GLY A 174 -12.85 20.48 -5.60
N ARG A 175 -13.37 21.00 -4.47
CA ARG A 175 -12.85 22.21 -3.84
C ARG A 175 -11.40 22.06 -3.40
N MET A 176 -11.03 20.93 -2.79
CA MET A 176 -9.65 20.66 -2.40
C MET A 176 -8.71 20.51 -3.59
N ARG A 177 -9.13 19.80 -4.64
CA ARG A 177 -8.38 19.67 -5.89
C ARG A 177 -8.12 21.05 -6.51
N ASP A 178 -9.17 21.84 -6.69
CA ASP A 178 -9.08 23.15 -7.34
C ASP A 178 -8.22 24.13 -6.53
N TYR A 179 -8.31 24.08 -5.20
CA TYR A 179 -7.44 24.85 -4.30
C TYR A 179 -5.96 24.47 -4.49
N LEU A 180 -5.65 23.17 -4.52
CA LEU A 180 -4.27 22.70 -4.71
C LEU A 180 -3.76 22.97 -6.12
N HIS A 181 -4.57 22.84 -7.17
CA HIS A 181 -4.16 23.24 -8.53
C HIS A 181 -3.81 24.72 -8.63
N LYS A 182 -4.47 25.57 -7.85
CA LYS A 182 -4.11 26.99 -7.77
C LYS A 182 -2.80 27.21 -7.00
N TYR A 183 -2.54 26.41 -5.96
CA TYR A 183 -1.45 26.63 -5.01
C TYR A 183 -0.14 25.91 -5.36
N GLU A 184 -0.24 24.65 -5.77
CA GLU A 184 0.84 23.71 -6.05
C GLU A 184 0.42 22.80 -7.23
N PRO A 185 0.40 23.33 -8.47
CA PRO A 185 -0.11 22.60 -9.64
C PRO A 185 0.81 21.47 -10.13
N SER A 186 1.99 21.27 -9.54
CA SER A 186 2.98 20.33 -10.09
C SER A 186 2.68 18.87 -9.79
N ARG A 187 1.70 18.59 -8.92
CA ARG A 187 1.30 17.24 -8.52
C ARG A 187 -0.23 17.07 -8.50
N PRO A 188 -0.72 15.90 -8.91
CA PRO A 188 -2.14 15.58 -8.84
C PRO A 188 -2.66 15.41 -7.40
N VAL A 189 -3.98 15.43 -7.28
CA VAL A 189 -4.75 15.29 -6.05
C VAL A 189 -5.67 14.07 -6.13
N THR A 190 -5.76 13.33 -5.03
CA THR A 190 -6.58 12.12 -4.88
C THR A 190 -7.22 12.04 -3.49
N ALA A 191 -8.15 11.12 -3.31
CA ALA A 191 -8.60 10.62 -2.01
C ALA A 191 -9.04 9.16 -2.19
N ALA A 192 -8.95 8.33 -1.15
CA ALA A 192 -9.26 6.91 -1.28
C ALA A 192 -10.76 6.62 -1.12
N ILE A 193 -11.36 5.96 -2.12
CA ILE A 193 -12.73 5.43 -2.08
C ILE A 193 -12.70 4.01 -1.53
N GLN A 194 -13.49 3.79 -0.48
CA GLN A 194 -13.74 2.51 0.16
C GLN A 194 -14.80 1.68 -0.58
N PRO A 195 -14.87 0.35 -0.33
CA PRO A 195 -16.01 -0.44 -0.71
C PRO A 195 -17.34 0.07 -0.10
N PRO A 196 -18.47 -0.04 -0.83
CA PRO A 196 -18.61 -0.67 -2.14
C PRO A 196 -18.07 0.16 -3.32
N GLY A 197 -17.81 1.46 -3.14
CA GLY A 197 -17.20 2.36 -4.14
C GLY A 197 -18.06 2.66 -5.38
N HIS A 198 -19.12 1.89 -5.57
CA HIS A 198 -20.06 1.96 -6.67
C HIS A 198 -21.49 1.82 -6.14
N THR A 199 -22.43 2.45 -6.84
CA THR A 199 -23.87 2.28 -6.62
C THR A 199 -24.52 1.94 -7.95
N ASN A 200 -25.26 0.83 -8.03
CA ASN A 200 -25.89 0.35 -9.27
C ASN A 200 -24.89 0.22 -10.45
N GLY A 201 -23.68 -0.29 -10.17
CA GLY A 201 -22.64 -0.49 -11.18
C GLY A 201 -22.00 0.80 -11.72
N LYS A 202 -22.12 1.92 -11.01
CA LYS A 202 -21.46 3.18 -11.35
C LYS A 202 -20.56 3.65 -10.21
N PRO A 203 -19.36 4.19 -10.49
CA PRO A 203 -18.52 4.79 -9.47
C PRO A 203 -19.27 5.85 -8.68
N TRP A 204 -18.94 5.97 -7.40
CA TRP A 204 -19.45 7.04 -6.56
C TRP A 204 -19.08 8.44 -7.08
N PRO A 205 -19.89 9.48 -6.78
CA PRO A 205 -19.70 10.83 -7.31
C PRO A 205 -18.30 11.42 -7.06
N MET A 206 -17.68 11.08 -5.91
CA MET A 206 -16.35 11.58 -5.55
C MET A 206 -15.27 11.18 -6.56
N ALA A 207 -15.38 10.01 -7.21
CA ALA A 207 -14.39 9.52 -8.17
C ALA A 207 -14.18 10.50 -9.35
N PHE A 208 -15.25 11.16 -9.79
CA PHE A 208 -15.23 12.09 -10.92
C PHE A 208 -14.59 13.45 -10.61
N ASN A 209 -14.20 13.68 -9.35
CA ASN A 209 -13.61 14.94 -8.88
C ASN A 209 -12.15 14.81 -8.46
N MET A 210 -11.50 13.68 -8.78
CA MET A 210 -10.08 13.42 -8.52
C MET A 210 -9.24 13.53 -9.80
N ASP A 211 -7.96 13.85 -9.67
CA ASP A 211 -7.00 13.72 -10.79
C ASP A 211 -6.58 12.26 -11.02
N VAL A 212 -6.44 11.51 -9.92
CA VAL A 212 -6.16 10.08 -9.88
C VAL A 212 -7.23 9.44 -9.00
N VAL A 213 -7.96 8.47 -9.52
CA VAL A 213 -9.01 7.76 -8.78
C VAL A 213 -8.36 6.69 -7.93
N SER A 214 -8.33 6.92 -6.61
CA SER A 214 -7.77 5.98 -5.65
C SER A 214 -8.86 5.05 -5.11
N TYR A 215 -8.63 3.76 -5.27
CA TYR A 215 -9.58 2.69 -4.95
C TYR A 215 -8.98 1.75 -3.92
N ASN A 216 -9.64 1.66 -2.76
CA ASN A 216 -9.35 0.68 -1.72
C ASN A 216 -10.13 -0.61 -2.00
N TYR A 217 -9.44 -1.73 -2.23
CA TYR A 217 -10.02 -3.08 -2.35
C TYR A 217 -11.06 -3.28 -3.47
N LEU A 218 -10.98 -2.44 -4.51
CA LEU A 218 -11.95 -2.37 -5.61
C LEU A 218 -11.36 -2.80 -6.97
N SER A 219 -10.38 -3.72 -6.96
CA SER A 219 -9.68 -4.16 -8.17
C SER A 219 -10.58 -4.74 -9.25
N GLN A 220 -11.73 -5.31 -8.86
CA GLN A 220 -12.74 -5.83 -9.77
C GLN A 220 -13.34 -4.78 -10.72
N TYR A 221 -13.23 -3.48 -10.40
CA TYR A 221 -13.78 -2.39 -11.21
C TYR A 221 -12.74 -1.71 -12.09
N TYR A 222 -11.45 -2.04 -11.96
CA TYR A 222 -10.38 -1.29 -12.61
C TYR A 222 -10.51 -1.29 -14.13
N LYS A 223 -10.77 -2.46 -14.72
CA LYS A 223 -10.95 -2.59 -16.16
C LYS A 223 -12.13 -1.75 -16.65
N ASP A 224 -13.31 -1.99 -16.10
CA ASP A 224 -14.56 -1.38 -16.58
C ASP A 224 -14.54 0.14 -16.40
N ASP A 225 -14.03 0.64 -15.27
CA ASP A 225 -13.96 2.07 -15.01
C ASP A 225 -12.91 2.77 -15.87
N LYS A 226 -11.76 2.11 -16.12
CA LYS A 226 -10.76 2.63 -17.05
C LYS A 226 -11.33 2.73 -18.46
N GLU A 227 -11.95 1.67 -18.95
CA GLU A 227 -12.48 1.61 -20.33
C GLU A 227 -13.66 2.57 -20.53
N LYS A 228 -14.52 2.72 -19.52
CA LYS A 228 -15.74 3.53 -19.63
C LYS A 228 -15.56 5.01 -19.31
N TYR A 229 -14.70 5.36 -18.36
CA TYR A 229 -14.55 6.74 -17.87
C TYR A 229 -13.16 7.32 -18.11
N ASN A 230 -12.24 6.56 -18.71
CA ASN A 230 -10.86 6.97 -18.94
C ASN A 230 -10.13 7.37 -17.66
N PHE A 231 -10.44 6.74 -16.54
CA PHE A 231 -9.83 7.04 -15.25
C PHE A 231 -8.35 6.64 -15.21
N ILE A 232 -7.57 7.46 -14.50
CA ILE A 232 -6.24 7.09 -14.00
C ILE A 232 -6.46 6.45 -12.63
N ILE A 233 -6.37 5.12 -12.57
CA ILE A 233 -6.73 4.37 -11.37
C ILE A 233 -5.48 4.03 -10.55
N LEU A 234 -5.55 4.19 -9.24
CA LEU A 234 -4.55 3.74 -8.27
C LEU A 234 -5.22 2.78 -7.28
N GLY A 235 -4.67 1.58 -7.09
CA GLY A 235 -5.01 0.76 -5.93
C GLY A 235 -4.31 1.30 -4.69
N SER A 236 -4.97 2.21 -3.97
CA SER A 236 -4.42 2.92 -2.80
C SER A 236 -4.35 2.05 -1.55
N GLU A 237 -5.27 1.09 -1.43
CA GLU A 237 -5.18 -0.04 -0.53
C GLU A 237 -5.58 -1.30 -1.29
N THR A 238 -4.69 -2.28 -1.32
CA THR A 238 -4.93 -3.53 -2.02
C THR A 238 -4.76 -4.71 -1.08
N LEU A 239 -5.54 -5.75 -1.36
CA LEU A 239 -5.42 -7.00 -0.62
C LEU A 239 -4.10 -7.70 -0.99
N PRO A 240 -3.40 -8.28 -0.02
CA PRO A 240 -2.08 -8.89 -0.20
C PRO A 240 -2.08 -10.15 -1.09
N TYR A 241 -3.20 -10.85 -1.14
CA TYR A 241 -3.35 -12.12 -1.89
C TYR A 241 -4.67 -12.29 -2.61
N TYR A 242 -5.71 -11.62 -2.13
CA TYR A 242 -7.07 -11.86 -2.59
C TYR A 242 -7.53 -10.79 -3.57
N THR A 243 -8.62 -11.11 -4.27
CA THR A 243 -9.45 -10.15 -5.00
C THR A 243 -10.83 -10.21 -4.40
N ARG A 244 -11.41 -9.05 -4.08
CA ARG A 244 -12.78 -8.92 -3.59
C ARG A 244 -13.75 -9.26 -4.71
N ASP A 245 -14.70 -10.16 -4.45
CA ASP A 245 -15.80 -10.50 -5.35
C ASP A 245 -17.08 -9.75 -4.91
N VAL A 246 -17.92 -9.38 -5.88
CA VAL A 246 -19.13 -8.55 -5.71
C VAL A 246 -20.39 -9.42 -5.71
N LYS A 247 -20.29 -10.74 -5.52
CA LYS A 247 -21.46 -11.63 -5.59
C LYS A 247 -22.49 -11.34 -4.49
N SER A 248 -23.37 -10.42 -4.88
CA SER A 248 -24.60 -9.90 -4.29
C SER A 248 -24.49 -9.20 -2.93
N GLU A 249 -24.76 -7.89 -2.96
CA GLU A 249 -25.19 -7.05 -1.81
C GLU A 249 -26.33 -7.70 -0.98
N LYS A 250 -27.00 -8.73 -1.53
CA LYS A 250 -28.12 -9.44 -0.90
C LYS A 250 -27.71 -10.48 0.15
N GLU A 251 -26.48 -11.01 0.11
CA GLU A 251 -26.06 -12.09 1.00
C GLU A 251 -25.23 -11.63 2.21
N ASN A 252 -24.90 -10.33 2.31
CA ASN A 252 -24.12 -9.75 3.42
C ASN A 252 -22.79 -10.49 3.70
N GLN A 253 -22.25 -11.21 2.71
CA GLN A 253 -20.98 -11.92 2.81
C GLN A 253 -20.00 -11.35 1.80
N GLU A 254 -18.90 -10.80 2.30
CA GLU A 254 -17.76 -10.46 1.46
C GLU A 254 -17.08 -11.76 1.02
N LEU A 255 -17.01 -11.95 -0.31
CA LEU A 255 -16.34 -13.11 -0.89
C LEU A 255 -14.98 -12.69 -1.42
N TYR A 256 -13.98 -13.52 -1.14
CA TYR A 256 -12.60 -13.29 -1.54
C TYR A 256 -12.14 -14.45 -2.43
N THR A 257 -11.78 -14.13 -3.67
CA THR A 257 -11.14 -15.11 -4.55
C THR A 257 -9.63 -15.09 -4.26
N PRO A 258 -8.96 -16.25 -4.09
CA PRO A 258 -7.52 -16.34 -3.83
C PRO A 258 -6.73 -16.02 -5.11
N VAL A 259 -6.94 -14.82 -5.65
CA VAL A 259 -6.28 -14.24 -6.82
C VAL A 259 -5.68 -12.92 -6.39
N ASN A 260 -4.35 -12.79 -6.47
CA ASN A 260 -3.69 -11.55 -6.07
C ASN A 260 -4.12 -10.39 -6.97
N SER A 261 -4.71 -9.35 -6.37
CA SER A 261 -5.18 -8.15 -7.05
C SER A 261 -4.07 -7.37 -7.79
N PHE A 262 -2.79 -7.66 -7.53
CA PHE A 262 -1.65 -7.16 -8.31
C PHE A 262 -1.81 -7.40 -9.82
N PHE A 263 -2.26 -8.60 -10.23
CA PHE A 263 -2.32 -8.95 -11.66
C PHE A 263 -3.39 -8.17 -12.44
N GLU A 264 -4.42 -7.68 -11.75
CA GLU A 264 -5.42 -6.78 -12.31
C GLU A 264 -4.90 -5.33 -12.31
N ALA A 265 -4.30 -4.92 -11.19
CA ALA A 265 -3.70 -3.59 -11.05
C ALA A 265 -2.61 -3.32 -12.10
N GLU A 266 -1.72 -4.30 -12.38
CA GLU A 266 -0.63 -4.15 -13.36
C GLU A 266 -1.14 -3.82 -14.78
N LYS A 267 -2.36 -4.26 -15.11
CA LYS A 267 -2.98 -4.05 -16.42
C LYS A 267 -3.72 -2.72 -16.50
N TYR A 268 -4.48 -2.37 -15.47
CA TYR A 268 -5.49 -1.30 -15.56
C TYR A 268 -5.25 -0.12 -14.62
N ALA A 269 -4.35 -0.25 -13.65
CA ALA A 269 -4.00 0.80 -12.69
C ALA A 269 -2.56 1.31 -12.90
N ILE A 270 -2.23 2.43 -12.26
CA ILE A 270 -0.87 2.97 -12.19
C ILE A 270 -0.06 2.37 -11.03
N GLY A 271 -0.73 1.68 -10.11
CA GLY A 271 -0.12 1.20 -8.89
C GLY A 271 -0.95 0.21 -8.09
N HIS A 272 -0.25 -0.51 -7.22
CA HIS A 272 -0.77 -1.45 -6.26
C HIS A 272 -0.06 -1.22 -4.92
N ILE A 273 -0.79 -0.69 -3.94
CA ILE A 273 -0.28 -0.31 -2.62
C ILE A 273 -0.93 -1.22 -1.57
N ILE A 274 -0.21 -2.23 -1.11
CA ILE A 274 -0.77 -3.26 -0.21
C ILE A 274 -1.17 -2.67 1.16
N TRP A 275 -2.27 -3.16 1.72
CA TRP A 275 -2.59 -2.97 3.13
C TRP A 275 -2.12 -4.18 3.95
N SER A 276 -1.10 -4.05 4.80
CA SER A 276 -0.12 -2.95 4.88
C SER A 276 1.26 -3.48 4.49
N GLY A 277 2.22 -2.58 4.27
CA GLY A 277 3.61 -2.97 4.01
C GLY A 277 4.33 -3.47 5.25
N ILE A 278 3.96 -2.96 6.42
CA ILE A 278 4.57 -3.29 7.73
C ILE A 278 3.47 -3.32 8.78
N ASP A 279 3.51 -4.31 9.67
CA ASP A 279 2.60 -4.39 10.82
C ASP A 279 2.74 -3.14 11.70
N TYR A 280 1.66 -2.80 12.41
CA TYR A 280 1.51 -1.61 13.22
C TYR A 280 0.69 -1.91 14.48
N LEU A 281 0.73 -1.00 15.44
CA LEU A 281 -0.03 -1.14 16.70
C LEU A 281 -1.47 -0.63 16.53
N GLY A 282 -2.42 -1.23 17.26
CA GLY A 282 -3.86 -0.93 17.11
C GLY A 282 -4.56 -1.77 16.04
N GLU A 283 -5.84 -1.46 15.78
CA GLU A 283 -6.67 -2.14 14.76
C GLU A 283 -6.61 -3.68 14.80
N ALA A 284 -6.47 -4.23 16.00
CA ALA A 284 -6.39 -5.67 16.18
C ALA A 284 -7.73 -6.31 15.78
N VAL A 285 -7.72 -7.10 14.71
CA VAL A 285 -8.89 -7.85 14.24
C VAL A 285 -9.26 -9.01 15.16
N GLN A 286 -8.36 -9.40 16.08
CA GLN A 286 -8.59 -10.42 17.09
C GLN A 286 -8.61 -9.81 18.51
N PRO A 287 -9.33 -10.43 19.46
CA PRO A 287 -9.33 -10.01 20.85
C PRO A 287 -7.93 -10.01 21.49
N TRP A 288 -7.83 -9.39 22.67
CA TRP A 288 -6.67 -9.54 23.56
C TRP A 288 -6.23 -11.02 23.67
N PRO A 289 -4.93 -11.33 23.57
CA PRO A 289 -3.77 -10.45 23.77
C PRO A 289 -3.13 -9.86 22.50
N LEU A 290 -3.80 -9.92 21.34
CA LEU A 290 -3.33 -9.28 20.12
C LEU A 290 -3.38 -7.75 20.27
N LYS A 291 -2.31 -7.05 19.86
CA LYS A 291 -2.09 -5.61 20.15
C LYS A 291 -2.06 -4.74 18.90
N GLY A 292 -2.13 -5.35 17.73
CA GLY A 292 -1.76 -4.72 16.48
C GLY A 292 -2.27 -5.50 15.29
N TRP A 293 -2.04 -4.92 14.12
CA TRP A 293 -2.14 -5.61 12.85
C TRP A 293 -1.04 -6.68 12.74
N GLU A 294 -1.37 -7.84 12.18
CA GLU A 294 -0.43 -8.98 12.07
C GLU A 294 -0.35 -9.59 10.66
N ASN A 295 -0.97 -8.94 9.68
CA ASN A 295 -1.13 -9.48 8.32
C ASN A 295 -0.19 -8.86 7.28
N ALA A 296 0.73 -7.97 7.67
CA ALA A 296 1.72 -7.40 6.75
C ALA A 296 2.88 -8.37 6.47
N PRO A 297 3.63 -8.20 5.36
CA PRO A 297 4.79 -9.04 5.04
C PRO A 297 5.98 -8.82 5.99
N ILE A 298 6.01 -7.71 6.71
CA ILE A 298 7.06 -7.34 7.66
C ILE A 298 6.40 -7.10 9.02
N ASN A 299 6.91 -7.72 10.09
CA ASN A 299 6.35 -7.50 11.42
C ASN A 299 6.85 -6.22 12.10
N THR A 300 6.26 -5.87 13.24
CA THR A 300 6.61 -4.66 14.01
C THR A 300 8.06 -4.62 14.50
N ALA A 301 8.73 -5.77 14.58
CA ALA A 301 10.15 -5.89 14.90
C ALA A 301 11.07 -5.81 13.66
N GLY A 302 10.49 -5.65 12.46
CA GLY A 302 11.22 -5.56 11.20
C GLY A 302 11.61 -6.91 10.59
N PHE A 303 11.15 -8.03 11.15
CA PHE A 303 11.39 -9.35 10.58
C PHE A 303 10.49 -9.60 9.38
N LYS A 304 11.07 -10.18 8.33
CA LYS A 304 10.38 -10.56 7.10
C LYS A 304 9.67 -11.89 7.30
N LYS A 305 8.35 -11.90 7.09
CA LYS A 305 7.54 -13.12 7.09
C LYS A 305 7.71 -13.84 5.73
N PRO A 306 7.37 -15.13 5.61
CA PRO A 306 7.41 -15.83 4.31
C PRO A 306 6.66 -15.09 3.18
N PHE A 307 5.54 -14.44 3.51
CA PHE A 307 4.76 -13.62 2.57
C PHE A 307 5.58 -12.49 1.90
N PHE A 308 6.58 -11.93 2.60
CA PHE A 308 7.53 -10.97 2.01
C PHE A 308 8.17 -11.50 0.73
N TYR A 309 8.57 -12.78 0.73
CA TYR A 309 9.30 -13.38 -0.37
C TYR A 309 8.40 -13.71 -1.57
N TYR A 310 7.11 -13.93 -1.32
CA TYR A 310 6.11 -14.01 -2.37
C TYR A 310 5.95 -12.67 -3.10
N LEU A 311 5.77 -11.57 -2.37
CA LEU A 311 5.72 -10.25 -3.00
C LEU A 311 7.04 -9.91 -3.70
N LYS A 312 8.18 -10.29 -3.10
CA LYS A 312 9.50 -10.10 -3.73
C LYS A 312 9.64 -10.85 -5.05
N SER A 313 9.09 -12.06 -5.18
CA SER A 313 9.12 -12.79 -6.45
C SER A 313 8.27 -12.12 -7.53
N ILE A 314 7.26 -11.35 -7.17
CA ILE A 314 6.41 -10.61 -8.12
C ILE A 314 7.00 -9.23 -8.41
N PHE A 315 7.56 -8.56 -7.41
CA PHE A 315 7.96 -7.16 -7.52
C PHE A 315 9.35 -6.99 -8.14
N THR A 316 10.22 -7.99 -8.06
CA THR A 316 11.61 -7.91 -8.49
C THR A 316 11.91 -8.76 -9.72
N THR A 317 12.94 -8.36 -10.48
CA THR A 317 13.45 -9.11 -11.64
C THR A 317 14.77 -9.85 -11.36
N ALA A 318 15.46 -9.48 -10.27
CA ALA A 318 16.68 -10.18 -9.86
C ALA A 318 16.31 -11.62 -9.45
N PRO A 319 17.00 -12.66 -9.99
CA PRO A 319 16.68 -14.05 -9.69
C PRO A 319 16.64 -14.32 -8.19
N MET A 320 15.55 -14.91 -7.72
CA MET A 320 15.38 -15.27 -6.31
C MET A 320 14.61 -16.57 -6.16
N VAL A 321 14.83 -17.24 -5.03
CA VAL A 321 14.08 -18.44 -4.62
C VAL A 321 13.88 -18.40 -3.11
N TYR A 322 12.69 -18.78 -2.65
CA TYR A 322 12.37 -18.95 -1.25
C TYR A 322 11.43 -20.13 -1.08
N ILE A 323 11.74 -21.03 -0.16
CA ILE A 323 11.00 -22.27 0.09
C ILE A 323 10.27 -22.13 1.41
N ALA A 324 8.98 -22.47 1.41
CA ALA A 324 8.17 -22.55 2.62
C ALA A 324 7.22 -23.76 2.55
N VAL A 325 6.66 -24.11 3.70
CA VAL A 325 5.70 -25.22 3.84
C VAL A 325 4.35 -24.63 4.24
N ARG A 326 3.27 -25.01 3.54
CA ARG A 326 1.91 -24.66 3.97
C ARG A 326 1.54 -25.44 5.22
N ASP A 327 1.07 -24.70 6.22
CA ASP A 327 0.63 -25.26 7.49
C ASP A 327 -0.84 -25.67 7.40
N LYS A 328 -1.08 -26.98 7.18
CA LYS A 328 -2.42 -27.55 7.04
C LYS A 328 -3.25 -27.44 8.33
N ASN A 329 -2.60 -27.37 9.50
CA ASN A 329 -3.31 -27.29 10.78
C ASN A 329 -4.02 -25.94 10.95
N HIS A 330 -3.58 -24.92 10.22
CA HIS A 330 -4.12 -23.57 10.28
C HIS A 330 -4.86 -23.15 8.99
N ALA A 331 -5.10 -24.09 8.07
CA ALA A 331 -5.73 -23.80 6.78
C ALA A 331 -7.14 -23.20 6.90
N GLY A 332 -7.88 -23.50 7.99
CA GLY A 332 -9.22 -22.95 8.25
C GLY A 332 -9.26 -21.49 8.70
N GLN A 333 -8.12 -20.84 8.91
CA GLN A 333 -8.02 -19.41 9.26
C GLN A 333 -7.80 -18.52 8.02
N VAL A 334 -7.57 -19.11 6.85
CA VAL A 334 -7.13 -18.43 5.63
C VAL A 334 -8.34 -17.92 4.82
N GLY A 335 -8.41 -16.62 4.58
CA GLY A 335 -9.47 -15.98 3.80
C GLY A 335 -10.73 -15.66 4.60
N LYS A 336 -10.66 -15.69 5.93
CA LYS A 336 -11.73 -15.20 6.80
C LYS A 336 -11.83 -13.67 6.70
N TYR A 337 -10.70 -13.01 6.47
CA TYR A 337 -10.58 -11.59 6.17
C TYR A 337 -9.81 -11.42 4.85
N GLY A 338 -10.18 -10.45 4.02
CA GLY A 338 -9.53 -10.23 2.72
C GLY A 338 -8.02 -9.95 2.80
N TRP A 339 -7.55 -9.51 3.97
CA TRP A 339 -6.14 -9.20 4.25
C TRP A 339 -5.32 -10.40 4.72
N ASP A 340 -5.94 -11.55 4.93
CA ASP A 340 -5.22 -12.75 5.32
C ASP A 340 -4.30 -13.24 4.19
N TRP A 341 -3.39 -14.14 4.55
CA TRP A 341 -2.52 -14.85 3.60
C TRP A 341 -2.44 -16.33 4.02
N PRO A 342 -2.28 -17.28 3.08
CA PRO A 342 -2.03 -18.69 3.43
C PRO A 342 -0.96 -18.90 4.49
N VAL A 343 -1.30 -19.53 5.62
CA VAL A 343 -0.33 -19.78 6.70
C VAL A 343 0.80 -20.69 6.20
N VAL A 344 2.01 -20.17 6.20
CA VAL A 344 3.22 -20.84 5.73
C VAL A 344 4.35 -20.71 6.75
N LYS A 345 5.20 -21.73 6.82
CA LYS A 345 6.36 -21.79 7.72
C LYS A 345 7.65 -21.93 6.94
N SER A 346 8.72 -21.33 7.45
CA SER A 346 10.04 -21.30 6.83
C SER A 346 11.02 -22.32 7.43
N HIS A 347 10.53 -23.46 7.90
CA HIS A 347 11.35 -24.52 8.50
C HIS A 347 10.96 -25.91 8.00
N TRP A 348 11.90 -26.85 8.11
CA TRP A 348 11.74 -28.26 7.72
C TRP A 348 11.83 -29.17 8.96
N ASN A 349 10.98 -28.88 9.95
CA ASN A 349 10.89 -29.64 11.20
C ASN A 349 9.42 -29.98 11.43
N TRP A 350 9.02 -31.15 10.95
CA TRP A 350 7.62 -31.57 10.92
C TRP A 350 7.46 -32.94 11.54
N GLU A 351 6.26 -33.22 12.02
CA GLU A 351 5.90 -34.55 12.47
C GLU A 351 5.54 -35.41 11.26
N GLN A 352 5.99 -36.67 11.25
CA GLN A 352 5.78 -37.59 10.11
C GLN A 352 4.30 -37.73 9.73
N GLN A 353 3.38 -37.59 10.69
CA GLN A 353 1.93 -37.66 10.48
C GLN A 353 1.36 -36.55 9.59
N LEU A 354 2.06 -35.43 9.42
CA LEU A 354 1.64 -34.33 8.55
C LEU A 354 2.08 -34.54 7.08
N SER A 355 2.85 -35.60 6.82
CA SER A 355 3.28 -35.99 5.48
C SER A 355 2.11 -36.54 4.64
N PRO A 356 2.01 -36.22 3.33
CA PRO A 356 2.91 -35.35 2.56
C PRO A 356 2.67 -33.87 2.86
N LEU A 357 3.77 -33.12 2.90
CA LEU A 357 3.77 -31.69 3.11
C LEU A 357 3.55 -30.95 1.79
N ASP A 358 2.78 -29.87 1.84
CA ASP A 358 2.56 -29.00 0.68
C ASP A 358 3.64 -27.90 0.72
N ILE A 359 4.63 -28.01 -0.15
CA ILE A 359 5.71 -27.04 -0.31
C ILE A 359 5.26 -25.96 -1.28
N VAL A 360 5.52 -24.71 -0.91
CA VAL A 360 5.42 -23.57 -1.80
C VAL A 360 6.82 -23.00 -2.03
N VAL A 361 7.13 -22.71 -3.30
CA VAL A 361 8.38 -22.04 -3.67
C VAL A 361 8.03 -20.71 -4.34
N TYR A 362 8.48 -19.62 -3.72
CA TYR A 362 8.38 -18.27 -4.29
C TYR A 362 9.63 -18.01 -5.12
N SER A 363 9.46 -17.78 -6.42
CA SER A 363 10.58 -17.52 -7.32
C SER A 363 10.10 -16.81 -8.58
N ASN A 364 10.95 -15.93 -9.13
CA ASN A 364 10.79 -15.30 -10.43
C ASN A 364 11.60 -16.01 -11.54
N CYS A 365 12.21 -17.16 -11.25
CA CYS A 365 12.96 -17.95 -12.21
C CYS A 365 12.02 -18.69 -13.18
N GLN A 366 12.54 -19.02 -14.37
CA GLN A 366 11.76 -19.74 -15.41
C GLN A 366 11.38 -21.17 -15.01
N ALA A 367 12.17 -21.80 -14.13
CA ALA A 367 11.91 -23.11 -13.58
C ALA A 367 12.59 -23.25 -12.21
N VAL A 368 12.05 -24.16 -11.40
CA VAL A 368 12.60 -24.57 -10.10
C VAL A 368 12.67 -26.08 -10.08
N GLU A 369 13.84 -26.62 -9.77
CA GLU A 369 14.04 -28.03 -9.42
C GLU A 369 14.19 -28.17 -7.91
N LEU A 370 13.42 -29.08 -7.31
CA LEU A 370 13.44 -29.31 -5.86
C LEU A 370 14.21 -30.59 -5.54
N PHE A 371 15.04 -30.54 -4.50
CA PHE A 371 15.80 -31.69 -4.01
C PHE A 371 15.42 -32.00 -2.57
N LEU A 372 15.47 -33.28 -2.20
CA LEU A 372 15.44 -33.74 -0.82
C LEU A 372 16.47 -34.85 -0.65
N ASN A 373 17.40 -34.67 0.28
CA ASN A 373 18.52 -35.56 0.56
C ASN A 373 19.32 -35.91 -0.70
N GLY A 374 19.58 -34.89 -1.53
CA GLY A 374 20.31 -35.01 -2.79
C GLY A 374 19.55 -35.70 -3.93
N LYS A 375 18.29 -36.10 -3.73
CA LYS A 375 17.43 -36.68 -4.77
C LYS A 375 16.48 -35.63 -5.32
N THR A 376 16.38 -35.55 -6.64
CA THR A 376 15.40 -34.66 -7.29
C THR A 376 13.97 -35.13 -7.01
N LEU A 377 13.10 -34.18 -6.68
CA LEU A 377 11.66 -34.35 -6.52
C LEU A 377 10.89 -33.84 -7.76
N GLY A 378 11.62 -33.43 -8.80
CA GLY A 378 11.07 -32.92 -10.04
C GLY A 378 11.29 -31.42 -10.25
N THR A 379 10.99 -30.98 -11.46
CA THR A 379 11.11 -29.60 -11.91
C THR A 379 9.73 -29.05 -12.28
N ASN A 380 9.40 -27.87 -11.78
CA ASN A 380 8.22 -27.11 -12.23
C ASN A 380 8.67 -25.86 -13.01
N SER A 381 8.03 -25.62 -14.16
CA SER A 381 8.26 -24.42 -14.98
C SER A 381 7.29 -23.29 -14.61
N ILE A 382 7.66 -22.03 -14.87
CA ILE A 382 6.84 -20.85 -14.54
C ILE A 382 5.47 -20.87 -15.22
N LYS A 383 5.32 -21.62 -16.34
CA LYS A 383 4.03 -21.86 -17.00
C LYS A 383 3.05 -22.63 -16.11
N ASN A 384 3.57 -23.37 -15.14
CA ASN A 384 2.81 -24.12 -14.14
C ASN A 384 2.73 -23.37 -12.81
N ALA A 385 3.28 -22.15 -12.71
CA ALA A 385 3.23 -21.37 -11.49
C ALA A 385 1.79 -20.85 -11.27
N ASN A 386 1.29 -21.03 -10.07
CA ASN A 386 0.01 -20.49 -9.66
C ASN A 386 0.26 -19.09 -9.09
N GLN A 387 -0.08 -18.04 -9.83
CA GLN A 387 -0.03 -16.66 -9.34
C GLN A 387 1.33 -16.23 -8.77
N GLY A 388 2.43 -16.67 -9.41
CA GLY A 388 3.79 -16.27 -9.05
C GLY A 388 4.52 -17.21 -8.07
N TYR A 389 3.97 -18.40 -7.79
CA TYR A 389 4.66 -19.41 -6.98
C TYR A 389 4.45 -20.85 -7.47
N PHE A 390 5.35 -21.74 -7.08
CA PHE A 390 5.37 -23.17 -7.44
C PHE A 390 4.90 -24.02 -6.27
N GLU A 391 4.24 -25.14 -6.55
CA GLU A 391 3.75 -26.07 -5.53
C GLU A 391 4.36 -27.45 -5.72
N PHE A 392 4.74 -28.11 -4.63
CA PHE A 392 5.19 -29.50 -4.61
C PHE A 392 4.52 -30.24 -3.46
N LYS A 393 4.21 -31.53 -3.66
CA LYS A 393 3.82 -32.43 -2.57
C LYS A 393 5.01 -33.29 -2.22
N VAL A 394 5.53 -33.13 -1.01
CA VAL A 394 6.80 -33.73 -0.60
C VAL A 394 6.58 -34.66 0.59
N PRO A 395 6.97 -35.95 0.49
CA PRO A 395 6.98 -36.81 1.66
C PRO A 395 8.02 -36.30 2.66
N TYR A 396 7.61 -36.08 3.91
CA TYR A 396 8.55 -35.59 4.91
C TYR A 396 9.60 -36.65 5.23
N GLN A 397 10.87 -36.22 5.19
CA GLN A 397 12.02 -36.95 5.70
C GLN A 397 12.97 -35.91 6.30
N GLN A 398 13.52 -36.19 7.48
CA GLN A 398 14.55 -35.34 8.07
C GLN A 398 15.75 -35.23 7.12
N GLY A 399 16.25 -34.01 6.94
CA GLY A 399 17.32 -33.72 6.00
C GLY A 399 17.19 -32.33 5.38
N CYS A 400 17.76 -32.17 4.18
CA CYS A 400 17.72 -30.93 3.41
C CYS A 400 17.41 -31.15 1.94
#